data_AF-A0A9E7B9H4-F1
#
_entry.id   AF-A0A9E7B9H4-F1
#
_cell.length_a   1.000
_cell.length_b   1.000
_cell.length_c   1.000
_cell.angle_alpha   90.00
_cell.angle_beta   90.00
_cell.angle_gamma   90.00
#
_symmetry.space_group_name_H-M   'P 1'
#
loop_
_entity.id
_entity.type
_entity.pdbx_description
1 polymer ?
#
loop_
_entity_poly.entity_id
_entity_poly.type
_entity_poly.pdbx_seq_one_letter_code
_entity_poly.pdbx_strand_id
1 'polypeptide(L)'
;GRQFDAAPATIDVLPAIRAATRLPVIFDSGIEGGLDILRALASGADFVMLGRAWHFALAALGPEGPDHLHHILTRDMIANMGQLGARTLKDLPAPFALG
;
A
#
# COMPACT_ATOMS: atom_id res chain seq x y z
N GLY A 1 11.76 8.53 2.39
CA GLY A 1 12.57 9.66 1.88
C GLY A 1 12.29 10.96 2.61
N ARG A 2 12.66 11.05 3.90
CA ARG A 2 12.71 12.31 4.68
C ARG A 2 13.79 12.27 5.77
N GLN A 3 14.62 11.23 5.79
CA GLN A 3 15.61 10.96 6.84
C GLN A 3 16.94 10.60 6.21
N PHE A 4 16.92 9.61 5.30
CA PHE A 4 18.07 9.22 4.52
C PHE A 4 17.63 9.02 3.07
N ASP A 5 18.08 9.90 2.17
CA ASP A 5 17.62 9.90 0.77
C ASP A 5 18.33 8.83 -0.08
N ALA A 6 19.47 8.31 0.39
CA ALA A 6 20.18 7.20 -0.26
C ALA A 6 19.73 5.81 0.23
N ALA A 7 18.64 5.72 1.00
CA ALA A 7 18.08 4.44 1.43
C ALA A 7 17.40 3.72 0.25
N PRO A 8 17.40 2.38 0.21
CA PRO A 8 16.63 1.64 -0.77
C PRO A 8 15.13 1.95 -0.65
N ALA A 9 14.38 1.75 -1.75
CA ALA A 9 12.94 1.90 -1.69
C ALA A 9 12.37 0.88 -0.70
N THR A 10 11.47 1.33 0.18
CA THR A 10 10.93 0.52 1.28
C THR A 10 10.18 -0.71 0.80
N ILE A 11 9.58 -0.65 -0.40
CA ILE A 11 8.86 -1.79 -0.99
C ILE A 11 9.81 -2.93 -1.38
N ASP A 12 11.06 -2.63 -1.76
CA ASP A 12 12.02 -3.63 -2.21
C ASP A 12 12.61 -4.43 -1.04
N VAL A 13 12.67 -3.82 0.14
CA VAL A 13 13.17 -4.47 1.37
C VAL A 13 12.07 -5.21 2.14
N LEU A 14 10.79 -4.92 1.87
CA LEU A 14 9.65 -5.48 2.60
C LEU A 14 9.61 -7.02 2.59
N PRO A 15 9.84 -7.74 1.47
CA PRO A 15 9.85 -9.19 1.47
C PRO A 15 10.89 -9.81 2.42
N ALA A 16 12.08 -9.21 2.51
CA ALA A 16 13.14 -9.66 3.43
C ALA A 16 12.74 -9.44 4.89
N ILE A 17 12.10 -8.30 5.20
CA ILE A 17 11.57 -8.02 6.55
C ILE A 17 10.50 -9.04 6.92
N ARG A 18 9.54 -9.30 6.02
CA ARG A 18 8.49 -10.30 6.24
C ARG A 18 9.08 -11.68 6.53
N ALA A 19 10.11 -12.10 5.81
CA ALA A 19 10.77 -13.39 6.02
C ALA A 19 11.45 -13.50 7.40
N ALA A 20 11.91 -12.38 7.95
CA ALA A 20 12.63 -12.34 9.23
C ALA A 20 11.74 -12.36 10.47
N THR A 21 10.42 -12.19 10.34
CA THR A 21 9.50 -12.13 11.49
C THR A 21 8.18 -12.83 11.21
N ARG A 22 7.43 -13.18 12.27
CA ARG A 22 6.01 -13.59 12.20
C ARG A 22 5.07 -12.57 12.83
N LEU A 23 5.60 -11.46 13.34
CA LEU A 23 4.80 -10.37 13.90
C LEU A 23 4.04 -9.65 12.77
N PRO A 24 2.94 -8.94 13.11
CA PRO A 24 2.28 -8.04 12.16
C PRO A 24 3.26 -7.01 11.59
N VAL A 25 3.25 -6.84 10.28
CA VAL A 25 4.06 -5.87 9.55
C VAL A 25 3.15 -4.75 9.04
N ILE A 26 3.41 -3.53 9.49
CA ILE A 26 2.73 -2.33 9.03
C ILE A 26 3.66 -1.61 8.05
N PHE A 27 3.18 -1.32 6.85
CA PHE A 27 3.92 -0.59 5.83
C PHE A 27 3.42 0.85 5.70
N ASP A 28 4.33 1.82 5.73
CA ASP A 28 4.07 3.23 5.42
C ASP A 28 5.25 3.77 4.60
N SER A 29 5.02 4.11 3.33
CA SER A 29 5.89 4.94 2.50
C SER A 29 5.38 4.99 1.06
N GLY A 30 5.10 6.19 0.55
CA GLY A 30 4.92 6.40 -0.89
C GLY A 30 3.68 5.74 -1.51
N ILE A 31 2.64 5.49 -0.72
CA ILE A 31 1.35 5.00 -1.24
C ILE A 31 0.64 6.16 -1.96
N GLU A 32 0.40 5.99 -3.26
CA GLU A 32 -0.25 7.00 -4.11
C GLU A 32 -1.58 6.48 -4.67
N GLY A 33 -1.77 5.15 -4.77
CA GLY A 33 -3.03 4.55 -5.19
C GLY A 33 -3.29 3.15 -4.65
N GLY A 34 -4.41 2.56 -5.09
CA GLY A 34 -4.83 1.22 -4.71
C GLY A 34 -3.87 0.12 -5.15
N LEU A 35 -3.23 0.28 -6.32
CA LEU A 35 -2.22 -0.68 -6.80
C LEU A 35 -0.99 -0.74 -5.88
N ASP A 36 -0.55 0.39 -5.32
CA ASP A 36 0.57 0.42 -4.36
C ASP A 36 0.20 -0.31 -3.06
N ILE A 37 -1.04 -0.16 -2.59
CA ILE A 37 -1.56 -0.88 -1.43
C ILE A 37 -1.53 -2.39 -1.71
N LEU A 38 -2.04 -2.82 -2.87
CA LEU A 38 -2.03 -4.24 -3.26
C LEU A 38 -0.60 -4.77 -3.37
N ARG A 39 0.34 -4.00 -3.93
CA ARG A 39 1.75 -4.38 -4.02
C ARG A 39 2.38 -4.56 -2.64
N ALA A 40 2.12 -3.66 -1.69
CA ALA A 40 2.62 -3.77 -0.32
C ALA A 40 2.07 -5.02 0.39
N LEU A 41 0.76 -5.28 0.26
CA LEU A 41 0.13 -6.48 0.82
C LEU A 41 0.70 -7.76 0.21
N ALA A 42 0.83 -7.81 -1.13
CA ALA A 42 1.44 -8.92 -1.85
C ALA A 42 2.91 -9.15 -1.43
N SER A 43 3.61 -8.08 -1.03
CA SER A 43 5.00 -8.11 -0.58
C SER A 43 5.17 -8.49 0.89
N GLY A 44 4.07 -8.73 1.62
CA GLY A 44 4.10 -9.24 2.98
C GLY A 44 3.69 -8.24 4.07
N ALA A 45 3.16 -7.07 3.71
CA ALA A 45 2.51 -6.21 4.70
C ALA A 45 1.19 -6.83 5.18
N ASP A 46 0.92 -6.72 6.48
CA ASP A 46 -0.39 -7.04 7.07
C ASP A 46 -1.31 -5.81 7.05
N PHE A 47 -0.73 -4.61 7.16
CA PHE A 47 -1.44 -3.34 7.10
C PHE A 47 -0.66 -2.30 6.29
N VAL A 48 -1.38 -1.38 5.67
CA VAL A 48 -0.82 -0.23 4.95
C VAL A 48 -1.34 1.06 5.58
N MET A 49 -0.45 1.93 6.03
CA MET A 49 -0.80 3.24 6.59
C MET A 49 -0.75 4.34 5.52
N LEU A 50 -1.69 5.28 5.62
CA LEU A 50 -1.81 6.41 4.70
C LEU A 50 -1.46 7.71 5.44
N GLY A 51 -0.29 8.27 5.13
CA GLY A 51 0.14 9.57 5.67
C GLY A 51 -0.42 10.76 4.88
N ARG A 52 0.30 11.18 3.84
CA ARG A 52 -0.01 12.42 3.08
C ARG A 52 -1.41 12.42 2.46
N ALA A 53 -1.82 11.31 1.85
CA ALA A 53 -3.13 11.20 1.19
C ALA A 53 -4.28 11.53 2.15
N TRP A 54 -4.22 11.00 3.38
CA TRP A 54 -5.21 11.27 4.43
C TRP A 54 -5.28 12.76 4.80
N HIS A 55 -4.12 13.39 5.02
CA HIS A 55 -4.03 14.81 5.36
C HIS A 55 -4.51 15.70 4.21
N PHE A 56 -4.20 15.34 2.97
CA PHE A 56 -4.68 16.08 1.80
C PHE A 56 -6.19 15.97 1.63
N ALA A 57 -6.76 14.78 1.83
CA ALA A 57 -8.20 14.59 1.78
C ALA A 57 -8.90 15.42 2.87
N LEU A 58 -8.41 15.35 4.11
CA LEU A 58 -8.93 16.14 5.23
C LEU A 58 -8.83 17.67 4.97
N ALA A 59 -7.71 18.13 4.40
CA ALA A 59 -7.53 19.55 4.09
C ALA A 59 -8.44 20.02 2.94
N ALA A 60 -8.69 19.17 1.94
CA ALA A 60 -9.47 19.52 0.76
C ALA A 60 -10.98 19.48 0.99
N LEU A 61 -11.48 18.47 1.72
CA LEU A 61 -12.92 18.21 1.89
C LEU A 61 -13.37 18.22 3.35
N GLY A 62 -12.51 18.66 4.27
CA GLY A 62 -12.82 18.67 5.69
C GLY A 62 -13.06 17.26 6.24
N PRO A 63 -13.90 17.11 7.27
CA PRO A 63 -14.15 15.82 7.93
C PRO A 63 -14.66 14.70 7.00
N GLU A 64 -15.27 15.03 5.87
CA GLU A 64 -15.76 14.04 4.88
C GLU A 64 -14.65 13.53 3.95
N GLY A 65 -13.52 14.24 3.89
CA GLY A 65 -12.40 13.90 3.00
C GLY A 65 -11.83 12.50 3.21
N PRO A 66 -11.52 12.08 4.44
CA PRO A 66 -11.03 10.74 4.69
C PRO A 66 -11.97 9.62 4.22
N ASP A 67 -13.29 9.78 4.40
CA ASP A 67 -14.28 8.83 3.91
C ASP A 67 -14.32 8.78 2.38
N HIS A 68 -14.21 9.95 1.73
CA HIS A 68 -14.11 10.04 0.28
C HIS A 68 -12.84 9.38 -0.26
N LEU A 69 -11.69 9.60 0.37
CA LEU A 69 -10.43 8.94 0.03
C LEU A 69 -10.51 7.42 0.18
N HIS A 70 -11.06 6.95 1.30
CA HIS A 70 -11.27 5.53 1.54
C HIS A 70 -12.16 4.90 0.45
N HIS A 71 -13.23 5.59 0.05
CA HIS A 71 -14.09 5.14 -1.05
C HIS A 71 -13.32 5.01 -2.37
N ILE A 72 -12.56 6.04 -2.75
CA ILE A 72 -11.77 6.03 -3.99
C ILE A 72 -10.75 4.89 -3.98
N LEU A 73 -9.94 4.78 -2.92
CA LEU A 73 -8.91 3.75 -2.83
C LEU A 73 -9.50 2.34 -2.85
N THR A 74 -10.64 2.13 -2.17
CA THR A 74 -11.35 0.84 -2.21
C THR A 74 -11.79 0.50 -3.63
N ARG A 75 -12.37 1.46 -4.36
CA ARG A 75 -12.80 1.24 -5.75
C ARG A 75 -11.61 0.97 -6.67
N ASP A 76 -10.51 1.68 -6.49
CA ASP A 76 -9.27 1.46 -7.24
C ASP A 76 -8.67 0.08 -6.96
N MET A 77 -8.60 -0.33 -5.68
CA MET A 77 -8.16 -1.69 -5.31
C MET A 77 -9.04 -2.77 -5.96
N ILE A 78 -10.37 -2.61 -5.93
CA ILE A 78 -11.30 -3.57 -6.57
C ILE A 78 -11.06 -3.65 -8.08
N ALA A 79 -10.86 -2.52 -8.75
CA ALA A 79 -10.59 -2.49 -10.19
C ALA A 79 -9.27 -3.22 -10.52
N ASN A 80 -8.20 -2.91 -9.79
CA ASN A 80 -6.90 -3.55 -9.96
C ASN A 80 -6.96 -5.06 -9.67
N MET A 81 -7.64 -5.47 -8.60
CA MET A 81 -7.87 -6.88 -8.28
C MET A 81 -8.59 -7.62 -9.40
N GLY A 82 -9.60 -6.98 -10.03
CA GLY A 82 -10.29 -7.52 -11.20
C GLY A 82 -9.37 -7.73 -12.40
N GLN A 83 -8.46 -6.78 -12.67
CA GLN A 83 -7.46 -6.90 -13.74
C GLN A 83 -6.40 -7.97 -13.47
N LEU A 84 -6.02 -8.15 -12.20
CA LEU A 84 -5.08 -9.18 -11.74
C LEU A 84 -5.71 -10.58 -11.65
N GLY A 85 -7.04 -10.70 -11.78
CA GLY A 85 -7.76 -11.95 -11.55
C GLY A 85 -7.77 -12.39 -10.09
N ALA A 86 -7.51 -11.47 -9.15
CA ALA A 86 -7.49 -11.74 -7.71
C ALA A 86 -8.89 -11.53 -7.12
N ARG A 87 -9.52 -12.59 -6.61
CA ARG A 87 -10.85 -12.50 -5.97
C ARG A 87 -10.74 -11.98 -4.53
N THR A 88 -9.65 -12.29 -3.87
CA THR A 88 -9.35 -11.93 -2.49
C THR A 88 -7.90 -11.44 -2.41
N LEU A 89 -7.55 -10.78 -1.31
CA LEU A 89 -6.16 -10.33 -1.07
C LEU A 89 -5.16 -11.50 -1.02
N LYS A 90 -5.63 -12.74 -0.77
CA LYS A 90 -4.78 -13.94 -0.78
C LYS A 90 -4.45 -14.42 -2.20
N ASP A 91 -5.20 -13.96 -3.19
CA ASP A 91 -5.01 -14.31 -4.60
C ASP A 91 -4.08 -13.32 -5.31
N LEU A 92 -3.53 -12.34 -4.58
CA LEU A 92 -2.59 -11.39 -5.15
C LEU A 92 -1.32 -12.10 -5.62
N PRO A 93 -0.80 -11.75 -6.81
CA PRO A 93 0.40 -12.37 -7.33
C PRO A 93 1.59 -12.07 -6.43
N ALA A 94 2.55 -12.99 -6.39
CA ALA A 94 3.83 -12.73 -5.74
C ALA A 94 4.48 -11.46 -6.33
N PRO A 95 5.21 -10.68 -5.52
CA PRO A 95 5.90 -9.49 -6.01
C PRO A 95 6.81 -9.87 -7.17
N PHE A 96 6.68 -9.16 -8.29
CA PHE A 96 7.63 -9.27 -9.39
C PHE A 96 8.75 -8.26 -9.16
N ALA A 97 9.99 -8.75 -9.13
CA ALA A 97 11.15 -7.86 -9.22
C ALA A 97 11.28 -7.41 -10.68
N LEU A 98 11.20 -6.11 -10.92
CA LEU A 98 11.74 -5.55 -12.15
C LEU A 98 13.26 -5.58 -11.94
N GLY A 99 13.94 -6.50 -12.64
CA GLY A 99 15.39 -6.62 -12.61
C GLY A 99 16.10 -5.40 -13.18
#